data_AF-A0A1G2KP21-F1
#
_entry.id   AF-A0A1G2KP21-F1
#
_cell.length_a   1.000
_cell.length_b   1.000
_cell.length_c   1.000
_cell.angle_alpha   90.00
_cell.angle_beta   90.00
_cell.angle_gamma   90.00
#
_symmetry.space_group_name_H-M   'P 1'
#
loop_
_entity.id
_entity.type
_entity.pdbx_description
1 polymer ?
#
loop_
_entity_poly.entity_id
_entity_poly.type
_entity_poly.pdbx_seq_one_letter_code
_entity_poly.pdbx_strand_id
1 'polypeptide(L)'
;MFYVADSVMKTLKFIANLIPPILSRKKTSTWRLFDDKDLRVGDTLCFVEHETGREFATAKVISVREKPLGEINEQDAIGQEKFDSREKMLEAFRSHYGNAVTMGTIVKMVDFVLVSKEKQVA
;
A
#
# COMPACT_ATOMS: atom_id res chain seq x y z
N MET A 1 -17.16 22.95 20.87
CA MET A 1 -16.02 22.07 21.22
C MET A 1 -15.60 21.38 19.94
N PHE A 2 -14.63 21.95 19.22
CA PHE A 2 -14.13 21.35 17.98
C PHE A 2 -13.00 20.41 18.37
N TYR A 3 -13.23 19.12 18.21
CA TYR A 3 -12.19 18.11 18.30
C TYR A 3 -11.20 18.41 17.18
N VAL A 4 -10.02 18.92 17.53
CA VAL A 4 -8.88 18.87 16.62
C VAL A 4 -8.50 17.41 16.63
N ALA A 5 -8.96 16.65 15.63
CA ALA A 5 -8.39 15.32 15.41
C ALA A 5 -6.91 15.58 15.14
N ASP A 6 -6.05 15.29 16.11
CA ASP A 6 -4.66 14.94 15.84
C ASP A 6 -4.71 14.06 14.60
N SER A 7 -4.23 14.57 13.46
CA SER A 7 -3.99 13.73 12.30
C SER A 7 -2.87 12.79 12.72
N VAL A 8 -3.25 11.72 13.41
CA VAL A 8 -2.35 10.61 13.74
C VAL A 8 -1.80 10.17 12.40
N MET A 9 -0.53 10.50 12.14
CA MET A 9 0.11 10.15 10.89
C MET A 9 -0.01 8.65 10.73
N LYS A 10 -0.71 8.22 9.68
CA LYS A 10 -0.98 6.80 9.47
C LYS A 10 0.29 6.15 8.92
N THR A 11 0.67 5.03 9.48
CA THR A 11 1.91 4.35 9.06
C THR A 11 1.61 3.16 8.16
N LEU A 12 2.32 3.09 7.03
CA LEU A 12 2.35 1.90 6.17
C LEU A 12 3.73 1.25 6.26
N LYS A 13 3.75 -0.03 6.65
CA LYS A 13 4.96 -0.84 6.64
C LYS A 13 5.19 -1.44 5.25
N PHE A 14 6.44 -1.45 4.81
CA PHE A 14 6.90 -2.04 3.56
C PHE A 14 8.11 -2.95 3.81
N ILE A 15 8.14 -4.08 3.12
CA ILE A 15 9.31 -4.96 3.08
C ILE A 15 10.45 -4.32 2.27
N ALA A 16 11.70 -4.67 2.60
CA ALA A 16 12.89 -3.99 2.08
C ALA A 16 12.98 -3.93 0.54
N ASN A 17 12.53 -4.99 -0.15
CA ASN A 17 12.51 -5.05 -1.62
C ASN A 17 11.59 -3.99 -2.28
N LEU A 18 10.59 -3.47 -1.58
CA LEU A 18 9.67 -2.44 -2.07
C LEU A 18 10.18 -1.02 -1.81
N ILE A 19 11.17 -0.84 -0.94
CA ILE A 19 11.69 0.49 -0.58
C ILE A 19 12.36 1.19 -1.78
N PRO A 20 13.33 0.58 -2.51
CA PRO A 20 13.95 1.22 -3.67
C PRO A 20 12.98 1.64 -4.80
N PRO A 21 11.99 0.82 -5.23
CA PRO A 21 11.05 1.24 -6.26
C PRO A 21 10.10 2.36 -5.79
N ILE A 22 9.75 2.40 -4.50
CA ILE A 22 8.98 3.51 -3.93
C ILE A 22 9.81 4.80 -3.94
N LEU A 23 11.03 4.76 -3.41
CA LEU A 23 11.94 5.92 -3.38
C LEU A 23 12.28 6.45 -4.77
N SER A 24 12.38 5.59 -5.77
CA SER A 24 12.59 5.98 -7.18
C SER A 24 11.31 6.45 -7.88
N ARG A 25 10.15 6.46 -7.20
CA ARG A 25 8.83 6.78 -7.76
C ARG A 25 8.39 5.86 -8.90
N LYS A 26 9.05 4.71 -9.07
CA LYS A 26 8.64 3.66 -10.00
C LYS A 26 7.41 2.92 -9.49
N LYS A 27 7.25 2.84 -8.16
CA LYS A 27 6.05 2.30 -7.50
C LYS A 27 5.32 3.43 -6.76
N THR A 28 4.13 3.77 -7.25
CA THR A 28 3.27 4.84 -6.74
C THR A 28 1.94 4.32 -6.20
N SER A 29 1.74 3.00 -6.21
CA SER A 29 0.53 2.33 -5.75
C SER A 29 0.87 1.11 -4.89
N THR A 30 0.06 0.87 -3.88
CA THR A 30 0.14 -0.33 -3.03
C THR A 30 -1.24 -0.96 -2.87
N TRP A 31 -1.27 -2.29 -2.78
CA TRP A 31 -2.48 -3.05 -2.53
C TRP A 31 -2.44 -3.60 -1.12
N ARG A 32 -3.54 -3.43 -0.40
CA ARG A 32 -3.66 -3.75 1.01
C ARG A 32 -4.91 -4.57 1.21
N LEU A 33 -4.76 -5.75 1.82
CA LEU A 33 -5.87 -6.59 2.23
C LEU A 33 -6.02 -6.45 3.75
N PHE A 34 -7.27 -6.48 4.23
CA PHE A 34 -7.58 -6.37 5.67
C PHE A 34 -6.98 -5.12 6.34
N ASP A 35 -6.92 -3.99 5.61
CA ASP A 35 -6.37 -2.75 6.14
C ASP A 35 -7.47 -1.84 6.70
N ASP A 36 -7.58 -1.85 8.03
CA ASP A 36 -8.57 -1.08 8.80
C ASP A 36 -8.10 0.36 9.13
N LYS A 37 -7.03 0.86 8.50
CA LYS A 37 -6.48 2.19 8.82
C LYS A 37 -7.29 3.35 8.22
N ASP A 38 -8.46 3.05 7.66
CA ASP A 38 -9.39 4.00 7.04
C ASP A 38 -8.65 5.05 6.20
N LEU A 39 -7.79 4.60 5.27
CA LEU A 39 -6.97 5.47 4.44
C LEU A 39 -7.86 6.30 3.51
N ARG A 40 -7.68 7.62 3.51
CA ARG A 40 -8.48 8.56 2.73
C ARG A 40 -7.59 9.43 1.85
N VAL A 41 -8.17 9.91 0.75
CA VAL A 41 -7.50 10.90 -0.12
C VAL A 41 -7.18 12.14 0.70
N GLY A 42 -5.94 12.61 0.60
CA GLY A 42 -5.43 13.73 1.38
C GLY A 42 -4.64 13.35 2.63
N ASP A 43 -4.74 12.09 3.09
CA ASP A 43 -3.97 11.62 4.25
C ASP A 43 -2.47 11.67 3.98
N THR A 44 -1.71 12.07 5.00
CA THR A 44 -0.26 11.96 5.04
C THR A 44 0.11 10.62 5.69
N LEU A 45 0.91 9.84 4.97
CA LEU A 45 1.37 8.52 5.38
C LEU A 45 2.86 8.55 5.70
N CYS A 46 3.21 7.96 6.84
CA CYS A 46 4.60 7.62 7.15
C CYS A 46 4.91 6.22 6.62
N PHE A 47 5.95 6.10 5.79
CA PHE A 47 6.39 4.82 5.26
C PHE A 47 7.55 4.29 6.07
N VAL A 48 7.37 3.07 6.55
CA VAL A 48 8.29 2.42 7.49
C VAL A 48 8.75 1.09 6.94
N GLU A 49 10.02 0.75 7.13
CA GLU A 49 10.52 -0.59 6.85
C GLU A 49 9.96 -1.59 7.86
N HIS A 50 9.42 -2.70 7.36
CA HIS A 50 8.76 -3.72 8.18
C HIS A 50 9.70 -4.35 9.21
N GLU A 51 10.95 -4.66 8.83
CA GLU A 51 11.90 -5.37 9.69
C GLU A 51 12.56 -4.46 10.72
N THR A 52 13.00 -3.26 10.32
CA THR A 52 13.75 -2.36 11.23
C THR A 52 12.85 -1.37 11.95
N GLY A 53 11.63 -1.15 11.47
CA GLY A 53 10.75 -0.11 11.98
C GLY A 53 11.20 1.31 11.63
N ARG A 54 12.22 1.48 10.78
CA ARG A 54 12.73 2.81 10.40
C ARG A 54 11.84 3.47 9.37
N GLU A 55 11.53 4.73 9.60
CA GLU A 55 10.89 5.59 8.59
C GLU A 55 11.85 5.78 7.42
N PHE A 56 11.33 5.81 6.18
CA PHE A 56 12.15 6.04 4.99
C PHE A 56 11.57 7.08 4.04
N ALA A 57 10.26 7.36 4.14
CA ALA A 57 9.60 8.36 3.32
C ALA A 57 8.28 8.83 3.93
N THR A 58 7.84 10.02 3.52
CA THR A 58 6.48 10.49 3.74
C THR A 58 5.75 10.60 2.41
N ALA A 59 4.52 10.12 2.35
CA ALA A 59 3.69 10.15 1.15
C ALA A 59 2.32 10.77 1.42
N LYS A 60 1.72 11.36 0.40
CA LYS A 60 0.33 11.84 0.44
C LYS A 60 -0.54 10.94 -0.42
N VAL A 61 -1.67 10.50 0.14
CA VAL A 61 -2.66 9.71 -0.61
C VAL A 61 -3.38 10.61 -1.60
N ILE A 62 -3.39 10.20 -2.86
CA ILE A 62 -4.08 10.92 -3.94
C ILE A 62 -5.30 10.16 -4.48
N SER A 63 -5.35 8.85 -4.27
CA SER A 63 -6.50 8.03 -4.65
C SER A 63 -6.58 6.78 -3.78
N VAL A 64 -7.80 6.40 -3.43
CA VAL A 64 -8.12 5.15 -2.74
C VAL A 64 -9.24 4.49 -3.52
N ARG A 65 -9.01 3.24 -3.96
CA ARG A 65 -10.01 2.41 -4.62
C ARG A 65 -10.11 1.09 -3.91
N GLU A 66 -11.30 0.52 -3.86
CA GLU A 66 -11.56 -0.78 -3.28
C GLU A 66 -12.25 -1.64 -4.32
N LYS A 67 -11.71 -2.84 -4.55
CA LYS A 67 -12.32 -3.84 -5.44
C LYS A 67 -12.17 -5.24 -4.86
N PRO A 68 -13.14 -6.14 -5.07
CA PRO A 68 -12.93 -7.55 -4.81
C PRO A 68 -11.73 -8.08 -5.62
N LEU A 69 -10.93 -8.96 -5.01
CA LEU A 69 -9.75 -9.57 -5.65
C LEU A 69 -10.09 -10.19 -7.02
N GLY A 70 -11.26 -10.83 -7.15
CA GLY A 70 -11.73 -11.44 -8.39
C GLY A 70 -12.14 -10.45 -9.50
N GLU A 71 -12.42 -9.20 -9.13
CA GLU A 71 -12.83 -8.13 -10.05
C GLU A 71 -11.66 -7.22 -10.49
N ILE A 72 -10.46 -7.45 -9.94
CA ILE A 72 -9.25 -6.76 -10.37
C ILE A 72 -8.99 -7.11 -11.83
N ASN A 73 -8.82 -6.07 -12.65
CA ASN A 73 -8.49 -6.21 -14.07
C ASN A 73 -7.03 -5.81 -14.34
N GLU A 74 -6.57 -6.01 -15.58
CA GLU A 74 -5.20 -5.70 -15.98
C GLU A 74 -4.86 -4.20 -15.83
N GLN A 75 -5.86 -3.32 -15.92
CA GLN A 75 -5.66 -1.87 -15.75
C GLN A 75 -5.41 -1.51 -14.28
N ASP A 76 -6.05 -2.22 -13.34
CA ASP A 76 -5.80 -2.06 -11.92
C ASP A 76 -4.42 -2.60 -11.53
N ALA A 77 -3.93 -3.63 -12.23
CA ALA A 77 -2.64 -4.30 -12.01
C ALA A 77 -1.43 -3.59 -12.65
N ILE A 78 -1.61 -2.42 -13.28
CA ILE A 78 -0.50 -1.66 -13.87
C ILE A 78 0.50 -1.28 -12.77
N GLY A 79 1.74 -1.78 -12.88
CA GLY A 79 2.80 -1.57 -11.88
C GLY A 79 2.80 -2.55 -10.70
N GLN A 80 1.96 -3.58 -10.76
CA GLN A 80 2.07 -4.78 -9.93
C GLN A 80 2.71 -5.93 -10.72
N GLU A 81 3.08 -7.00 -10.01
CA GLU A 81 3.51 -8.24 -10.65
C GLU A 81 2.38 -8.77 -11.55
N LYS A 82 2.72 -9.11 -12.79
CA LYS A 82 1.75 -9.72 -13.71
C LYS A 82 1.55 -11.17 -13.29
N PHE A 83 0.32 -11.53 -12.95
CA PHE A 83 -0.05 -12.91 -12.68
C PHE A 83 -0.61 -13.55 -13.93
N ASP A 84 -0.12 -14.74 -14.29
CA ASP A 84 -0.60 -15.47 -15.47
C ASP A 84 -2.08 -15.87 -15.37
N SER A 85 -2.56 -16.08 -14.13
CA SER A 85 -3.93 -16.53 -13.85
C SER A 85 -4.45 -15.95 -12.53
N ARG A 86 -5.78 -15.88 -12.38
CA ARG A 86 -6.43 -15.49 -11.13
C ARG A 86 -6.07 -16.42 -9.98
N GLU A 87 -5.91 -17.73 -10.22
CA GLU A 87 -5.49 -18.66 -9.16
C GLU A 87 -4.10 -18.34 -8.62
N LYS A 88 -3.14 -18.01 -9.50
CA LYS A 88 -1.78 -17.62 -9.08
C LYS A 88 -1.78 -16.33 -8.27
N MET A 89 -2.60 -15.35 -8.67
CA MET A 89 -2.79 -14.13 -7.90
C MET A 89 -3.32 -14.46 -6.49
N LEU A 90 -4.37 -15.27 -6.41
CA LEU A 90 -4.93 -15.70 -5.12
C LEU A 90 -3.91 -16.44 -4.26
N GLU A 91 -3.12 -17.34 -4.84
CA GLU A 91 -2.07 -18.08 -4.13
C GLU A 91 -0.97 -17.15 -3.60
N ALA A 92 -0.53 -16.18 -4.40
CA ALA A 92 0.45 -15.17 -3.97
C ALA A 92 -0.10 -14.37 -2.78
N PHE A 93 -1.35 -13.89 -2.84
CA PHE A 93 -1.96 -13.20 -1.70
C PHE A 93 -2.16 -14.11 -0.49
N ARG A 94 -2.52 -15.38 -0.67
CA ARG A 94 -2.63 -16.36 0.43
C ARG A 94 -1.28 -16.66 1.08
N SER A 95 -0.19 -16.64 0.32
CA SER A 95 1.16 -16.77 0.88
C SER A 95 1.50 -15.63 1.84
N HIS A 96 1.01 -14.42 1.56
CA HIS A 96 1.26 -13.24 2.39
C HIS A 96 0.25 -13.01 3.52
N TYR A 97 -1.04 -13.32 3.30
CA TYR A 97 -2.14 -13.01 4.22
C TYR A 97 -2.86 -14.25 4.77
N GLY A 98 -2.47 -15.45 4.36
CA GLY A 98 -3.05 -16.72 4.77
C GLY A 98 -4.31 -17.12 4.01
N ASN A 99 -4.89 -18.26 4.41
CA ASN A 99 -6.02 -18.90 3.74
C ASN A 99 -7.36 -18.12 3.83
N ALA A 100 -7.40 -17.02 4.60
CA ALA A 100 -8.56 -16.15 4.71
C ALA A 100 -8.81 -15.33 3.42
N VAL A 101 -7.83 -15.25 2.51
CA VAL A 101 -8.00 -14.56 1.23
C VAL A 101 -8.87 -15.41 0.29
N THR A 102 -9.89 -14.77 -0.27
CA THR A 102 -10.82 -15.31 -1.26
C THR A 102 -10.95 -14.35 -2.44
N MET A 103 -11.59 -14.78 -3.53
CA MET A 103 -11.88 -13.88 -4.67
C MET A 103 -12.82 -12.73 -4.29
N GLY A 104 -13.60 -12.86 -3.21
CA GLY A 104 -14.44 -11.79 -2.67
C GLY A 104 -13.71 -10.85 -1.72
N THR A 105 -12.46 -11.13 -1.36
CA THR A 105 -11.70 -10.29 -0.43
C THR A 105 -11.44 -8.92 -1.05
N ILE A 106 -11.81 -7.87 -0.32
CA ILE A 106 -11.61 -6.49 -0.76
C ILE A 106 -10.12 -6.16 -0.73
N VAL A 107 -9.63 -5.72 -1.90
CA VAL A 107 -8.29 -5.17 -2.08
C VAL A 107 -8.40 -3.66 -2.12
N LYS A 108 -7.78 -3.01 -1.13
CA LYS A 108 -7.66 -1.56 -1.07
C LYS A 108 -6.41 -1.13 -1.83
N MET A 109 -6.61 -0.45 -2.95
CA MET A 109 -5.58 0.10 -3.81
C MET A 109 -5.37 1.56 -3.43
N VAL A 110 -4.17 1.89 -2.98
CA VAL A 110 -3.83 3.22 -2.49
C VAL A 110 -2.75 3.79 -3.38
N ASP A 111 -3.09 4.86 -4.10
CA ASP A 111 -2.15 5.62 -4.91
C ASP A 111 -1.65 6.80 -4.09
N PHE A 112 -0.34 7.03 -4.14
CA PHE A 112 0.33 8.02 -3.32
C PHE A 112 1.47 8.71 -4.07
N VAL A 113 1.83 9.89 -3.58
CA VAL A 113 2.95 10.70 -4.05
C VAL A 113 3.89 10.96 -2.88
N LEU A 114 5.19 10.69 -3.08
CA LEU A 114 6.21 11.01 -2.09
C LEU A 114 6.34 12.54 -1.92
N VAL A 115 6.16 13.00 -0.70
CA VAL A 115 6.26 14.41 -0.30
C VAL A 115 7.68 14.71 0.19
N SER A 116 8.30 13.77 0.90
CA SER A 116 9.68 13.87 1.36
C SER A 116 10.37 12.50 1.29
N LYS A 117 11.68 12.53 1.04
CA LYS A 117 12.57 11.39 1.27
C LYS A 117 13.33 11.71 2.55
N GLU A 118 13.50 10.73 3.43
CA GLU A 118 14.40 10.92 4.55
C GLU A 118 15.81 11.21 4.00
N LYS A 119 16.48 12.23 4.55
CA LYS A 119 17.87 12.54 4.21
C LYS A 119 18.69 11.30 4.52
N GLN A 120 19.30 10.69 3.51
CA GLN A 120 20.44 9.81 3.77
C GLN A 120 21.46 10.65 4.52
N VAL A 121 21.60 10.39 5.82
CA VAL A 121 22.77 10.86 6.57
C VAL A 121 23.94 10.13 5.94
N ALA A 122 24.80 10.90 5.30
CA ALA A 122 26.04 10.44 4.68
C ALA A 122 26.93 9.72 5.70
#